data_AF-A0A940B4T5-F1
#
_entry.id   AF-A0A940B4T5-F1
#
_cell.length_a   1.000
_cell.length_b   1.000
_cell.length_c   1.000
_cell.angle_alpha   90.00
_cell.angle_beta   90.00
_cell.angle_gamma   90.00
#
_symmetry.space_group_name_H-M   'P 1'
#
loop_
_entity.id
_entity.type
_entity.pdbx_description
1 polymer ?
#
loop_
_entity_poly.entity_id
_entity_poly.type
_entity_poly.pdbx_seq_one_letter_code
_entity_poly.pdbx_strand_id
1 'polypeptide(L)'
;MEAKEQKEEATKNVRRPKVINTTITRNTNDFSQETGNIYETVAMLTKRANQLAVEEKKELHKKIEEFSTGTDTMDEMFENREQIEIVRHYEQMPKPVLVATQEYLDHEMYYRNPAKENKEQQAIEALENEVIAKKK
;
A
#
# COMPACT_ATOMS: atom_id res chain seq x y z
N MET A 1 23.42 2.19 -27.02
CA MET A 1 23.02 3.30 -26.12
C MET A 1 21.54 3.17 -25.75
N GLU A 2 20.68 2.82 -26.70
CA GLU A 2 19.23 2.60 -26.51
C GLU A 2 18.86 1.53 -25.46
N ALA A 3 19.63 0.44 -25.32
CA ALA A 3 19.34 -0.60 -24.33
C ALA A 3 19.63 -0.21 -22.86
N LYS A 4 20.44 0.85 -22.63
CA LYS A 4 20.64 1.41 -21.28
C LYS A 4 19.52 2.40 -20.93
N GLU A 5 19.00 3.10 -21.92
CA GLU A 5 17.94 4.10 -21.79
C GLU A 5 16.59 3.43 -21.47
N GLN A 6 16.29 2.30 -22.12
CA GLN A 6 15.10 1.49 -21.81
C GLN A 6 15.15 0.83 -20.41
N LYS A 7 16.35 0.47 -19.91
CA LYS A 7 16.53 -0.04 -18.53
C LYS A 7 16.33 1.07 -17.49
N GLU A 8 16.65 2.31 -17.82
CA GLU A 8 16.47 3.46 -16.93
C GLU A 8 15.00 3.89 -16.87
N GLU A 9 14.28 3.85 -17.99
CA GLU A 9 12.84 4.18 -18.08
C GLU A 9 11.95 3.20 -17.30
N ALA A 10 12.26 1.89 -17.33
CA ALA A 10 11.50 0.88 -16.58
C ALA A 10 11.63 1.04 -15.05
N THR A 11 12.70 1.67 -14.56
CA THR A 11 12.94 1.90 -13.12
C THR A 11 12.43 3.24 -12.59
N LYS A 12 12.00 4.15 -13.48
CA LYS A 12 11.72 5.56 -13.16
C LYS A 12 10.34 5.80 -12.52
N ASN A 13 9.41 4.85 -12.61
CA ASN A 13 8.03 5.00 -12.12
C ASN A 13 7.69 4.24 -10.83
N VAL A 14 8.67 3.64 -10.15
CA VAL A 14 8.43 3.11 -8.80
C VAL A 14 8.71 4.24 -7.81
N ARG A 15 7.65 4.93 -7.37
CA ARG A 15 7.73 5.81 -6.19
C ARG A 15 8.21 4.94 -5.03
N ARG A 16 9.51 4.94 -4.74
CA ARG A 16 10.04 4.23 -3.59
C ARG A 16 9.64 5.04 -2.37
N PRO A 17 8.73 4.54 -1.52
CA PRO A 17 8.45 5.22 -0.28
C PRO A 17 9.76 5.24 0.52
N LYS A 18 10.13 6.38 1.09
CA LYS A 18 11.32 6.51 1.95
C LYS A 18 11.03 5.78 3.26
N VAL A 19 11.13 4.45 3.23
CA VAL A 19 10.79 3.59 4.36
C VAL A 19 12.08 3.14 5.05
N ILE A 20 12.06 3.22 6.36
CA ILE A 20 13.17 2.75 7.20
C ILE A 20 13.03 1.23 7.36
N ASN A 21 14.04 0.49 6.91
CA ASN A 21 14.07 -0.98 6.97
C ASN A 21 14.49 -1.54 8.33
N THR A 22 14.86 -0.66 9.28
CA THR A 22 15.30 -1.03 10.63
C THR A 22 14.21 -0.76 11.65
N THR A 23 14.26 -1.47 12.78
CA THR A 23 13.37 -1.22 13.92
C THR A 23 13.65 0.15 14.50
N ILE A 24 12.63 1.01 14.51
CA ILE A 24 12.65 2.31 15.19
C ILE A 24 11.52 2.37 16.21
N THR A 25 11.77 3.03 17.32
CA THR A 25 10.72 3.34 18.31
C THR A 25 9.88 4.50 17.78
N ARG A 26 8.56 4.33 17.78
CA ARG A 26 7.61 5.37 17.35
C ARG A 26 6.71 5.76 18.51
N ASN A 27 6.27 7.02 18.53
CA ASN A 27 5.35 7.53 19.54
C ASN A 27 3.92 7.09 19.22
N THR A 28 3.22 6.48 20.18
CA THR A 28 1.84 6.00 20.00
C THR A 28 0.83 7.12 19.84
N ASN A 29 1.12 8.32 20.34
CA ASN A 29 0.22 9.47 20.26
C ASN A 29 0.09 9.97 18.82
N ASP A 30 1.15 9.88 18.02
CA ASP A 30 1.13 10.32 16.62
C ASP A 30 0.16 9.46 15.79
N PHE A 31 -0.08 8.21 16.21
CA PHE A 31 -1.02 7.29 15.56
C PHE A 31 -2.46 7.41 16.05
N SER A 32 -2.71 8.08 17.19
CA SER A 32 -4.07 8.23 17.73
C SER A 32 -4.69 9.58 17.39
N GLN A 33 -3.90 10.57 16.96
CA GLN A 33 -4.36 11.93 16.72
C GLN A 33 -5.41 12.03 15.62
N GLU A 34 -5.24 11.33 14.49
CA GLU A 34 -6.16 11.49 13.36
C GLU A 34 -7.48 10.72 13.52
N THR A 35 -7.43 9.57 14.18
CA THR A 35 -8.57 8.65 14.30
C THR A 35 -9.31 8.82 15.62
N GLY A 36 -8.65 9.41 16.62
CA GLY A 36 -9.10 9.44 18.01
C GLY A 36 -9.05 8.06 18.69
N ASN A 37 -8.58 7.01 18.01
CA ASN A 37 -8.54 5.64 18.54
C ASN A 37 -7.40 4.83 17.90
N ILE A 38 -6.43 4.45 18.72
CA ILE A 38 -5.27 3.66 18.28
C ILE A 38 -5.65 2.32 17.63
N TYR A 39 -6.73 1.67 18.08
CA TYR A 39 -7.17 0.39 17.50
C TYR A 39 -7.74 0.57 16.09
N GLU A 40 -8.39 1.70 15.84
CA GLU A 40 -8.90 2.03 14.50
C GLU A 40 -7.71 2.25 13.55
N THR A 41 -6.68 2.98 13.99
CA THR A 41 -5.44 3.17 13.23
C THR A 41 -4.76 1.83 12.92
N VAL A 42 -4.61 0.94 13.90
CA VAL A 42 -4.00 -0.39 13.69
C VAL A 42 -4.81 -1.21 12.67
N ALA A 43 -6.14 -1.21 12.77
CA ALA A 43 -6.99 -1.92 11.83
C ALA A 43 -6.87 -1.36 10.40
N MET A 44 -6.76 -0.05 10.25
CA MET A 44 -6.58 0.60 8.94
C MET A 44 -5.21 0.30 8.34
N LEU A 45 -4.14 0.43 9.13
CA LEU A 45 -2.78 0.07 8.73
C LEU A 45 -2.69 -1.39 8.27
N THR A 46 -3.35 -2.31 8.99
CA THR A 46 -3.39 -3.73 8.62
C THR A 46 -4.07 -3.94 7.27
N LYS A 47 -5.21 -3.29 7.03
CA LYS A 47 -5.91 -3.37 5.74
C LYS A 47 -5.05 -2.82 4.60
N ARG A 48 -4.38 -1.68 4.82
CA ARG A 48 -3.48 -1.10 3.81
C ARG A 48 -2.29 -2.01 3.52
N ALA A 49 -1.63 -2.53 4.55
CA ALA A 49 -0.51 -3.47 4.39
C ALA A 49 -0.90 -4.72 3.60
N ASN A 50 -2.12 -5.24 3.80
CA ASN A 50 -2.64 -6.37 3.02
C ASN A 50 -2.88 -6.02 1.55
N GLN A 51 -3.35 -4.81 1.24
CA GLN A 51 -3.49 -4.35 -0.14
C GLN A 51 -2.14 -4.32 -0.86
N LEU A 52 -1.14 -3.71 -0.22
CA LEU A 52 0.24 -3.64 -0.72
C LEU A 52 0.82 -5.04 -0.92
N ALA A 53 0.65 -5.95 0.05
CA ALA A 53 1.16 -7.32 -0.06
C ALA A 53 0.55 -8.10 -1.23
N VAL A 54 -0.75 -7.92 -1.50
CA VAL A 54 -1.42 -8.55 -2.64
C VAL A 54 -0.93 -7.96 -3.96
N GLU A 55 -0.74 -6.64 -4.00
CA GLU A 55 -0.21 -5.93 -5.17
C GLU A 55 1.23 -6.36 -5.49
N GLU A 56 2.13 -6.34 -4.51
CA GLU A 56 3.52 -6.80 -4.64
C GLU A 56 3.58 -8.26 -5.11
N LYS A 57 2.77 -9.14 -4.53
CA LYS A 57 2.69 -10.54 -4.94
C LYS A 57 2.27 -10.65 -6.41
N LYS A 58 1.24 -9.91 -6.81
CA LYS A 58 0.73 -9.93 -8.19
C LYS A 58 1.78 -9.41 -9.16
N GLU A 59 2.48 -8.34 -8.82
CA GLU A 59 3.54 -7.77 -9.64
C GLU A 59 4.72 -8.73 -9.82
N LEU A 60 5.15 -9.38 -8.72
CA LEU A 60 6.20 -10.39 -8.74
C LEU A 60 5.83 -11.56 -9.66
N HIS A 61 4.62 -12.11 -9.52
CA HIS A 61 4.17 -13.24 -10.36
C HIS A 61 4.12 -12.83 -11.82
N LYS A 62 3.62 -11.63 -12.12
CA LYS A 62 3.61 -11.10 -13.48
C LYS A 62 5.02 -10.99 -14.06
N LYS A 63 5.98 -10.46 -13.30
CA LYS A 63 7.39 -10.39 -13.74
C LYS A 63 7.92 -11.79 -14.03
N ILE A 64 7.72 -12.76 -13.14
CA ILE A 64 8.19 -14.14 -13.35
C ILE A 64 7.58 -14.76 -14.62
N GLU A 65 6.28 -14.57 -14.85
CA GLU A 65 5.59 -15.07 -16.06
C GLU A 65 6.12 -14.42 -17.35
N GLU A 66 6.46 -13.12 -17.33
CA GLU A 66 7.07 -12.42 -18.48
C GLU A 66 8.40 -13.06 -18.91
N PHE A 67 9.18 -13.63 -17.99
CA PHE A 67 10.43 -14.35 -18.29
C PHE A 67 10.24 -15.84 -18.59
N SER A 68 9.04 -16.40 -18.38
CA SER A 68 8.76 -17.83 -18.60
C SER A 68 8.38 -18.16 -20.05
N THR A 69 8.26 -17.16 -20.93
CA THR A 69 7.80 -17.36 -22.32
C THR A 69 8.94 -17.24 -23.34
N GLY A 70 9.78 -18.28 -23.45
CA GLY A 70 10.90 -18.30 -24.39
C GLY A 70 11.57 -19.66 -24.59
N THR A 71 10.96 -20.54 -25.38
CA THR A 71 11.62 -21.66 -26.12
C THR A 71 12.42 -22.71 -25.34
N ASP A 72 11.86 -23.92 -25.35
CA ASP A 72 12.40 -25.19 -24.84
C ASP A 72 13.72 -25.59 -25.56
N THR A 73 14.89 -25.22 -25.03
CA THR A 73 16.23 -25.83 -25.30
C THR A 73 17.35 -25.15 -24.52
N MET A 74 18.03 -25.85 -23.59
CA MET A 74 19.35 -25.52 -22.96
C MET A 74 19.58 -24.11 -22.34
N ASP A 75 18.72 -23.14 -22.61
CA ASP A 75 18.63 -21.80 -22.01
C ASP A 75 17.98 -21.84 -20.62
N GLU A 76 17.36 -22.95 -20.21
CA GLU A 76 16.89 -23.18 -18.83
C GLU A 76 18.02 -23.03 -17.78
N MET A 77 19.29 -23.28 -18.15
CA MET A 77 20.44 -23.01 -17.26
C MET A 77 20.78 -21.51 -17.15
N PHE A 78 20.34 -20.67 -18.09
CA PHE A 78 20.49 -19.21 -18.07
C PHE A 78 19.24 -18.49 -17.51
N GLU A 79 18.05 -19.08 -17.62
CA GLU A 79 16.77 -18.51 -17.17
C GLU A 79 16.62 -18.37 -15.64
N ASN A 80 17.46 -19.04 -14.85
CA ASN A 80 17.35 -18.94 -13.40
C ASN A 80 18.02 -17.69 -12.80
N ARG A 81 19.00 -17.08 -13.49
CA ARG A 81 19.72 -15.92 -12.94
C ARG A 81 18.84 -14.68 -12.82
N GLU A 82 18.03 -14.41 -13.84
CA GLU A 82 17.15 -13.24 -13.85
C GLU A 82 16.01 -13.42 -12.84
N GLN A 83 15.44 -14.62 -12.74
CA GLN A 83 14.42 -14.93 -11.72
C GLN A 83 15.00 -14.81 -10.30
N ILE A 84 16.22 -15.31 -10.04
CA ILE A 84 16.91 -15.14 -8.75
C ILE A 84 17.13 -13.66 -8.43
N GLU A 85 17.51 -12.85 -9.41
CA GLU A 85 17.73 -11.42 -9.21
C GLU A 85 16.43 -10.67 -8.91
N ILE A 86 15.34 -11.02 -9.60
CA ILE A 86 14.00 -10.47 -9.34
C ILE A 86 13.54 -10.86 -7.93
N VAL A 87 13.59 -12.14 -7.58
CA VAL A 87 13.20 -12.59 -6.24
C VAL A 87 14.06 -11.91 -5.16
N ARG A 88 15.37 -11.85 -5.35
CA ARG A 88 16.29 -11.15 -4.42
C ARG A 88 15.94 -9.68 -4.27
N HIS A 89 15.52 -9.01 -5.35
CA HIS A 89 15.09 -7.62 -5.29
C HIS A 89 13.82 -7.47 -4.43
N TYR A 90 12.81 -8.32 -4.64
CA TYR A 90 11.58 -8.32 -3.85
C TYR A 90 11.81 -8.74 -2.39
N GLU A 91 12.81 -9.59 -2.11
CA GLU A 91 13.23 -9.93 -0.75
C GLU A 91 13.88 -8.74 0.00
N GLN A 92 14.56 -7.85 -0.73
CA GLN A 92 15.20 -6.66 -0.15
C GLN A 92 14.22 -5.51 0.11
N MET A 93 13.00 -5.59 -0.45
CA MET A 93 12.01 -4.55 -0.27
C MET A 93 11.50 -4.46 1.18
N PRO A 94 11.11 -3.26 1.64
CA PRO A 94 10.52 -3.08 2.96
C PRO A 94 9.28 -3.94 3.11
N LYS A 95 9.03 -4.44 4.32
CA LYS A 95 7.77 -5.12 4.62
C LYS A 95 6.58 -4.19 4.35
N PRO A 96 5.46 -4.67 3.78
CA PRO A 96 4.28 -3.86 3.48
C PRO A 96 3.74 -3.07 4.68
N VAL A 97 3.87 -3.62 5.89
CA VAL A 97 3.46 -2.94 7.13
C VAL A 97 4.26 -1.65 7.37
N LEU A 98 5.56 -1.65 7.06
CA LEU A 98 6.41 -0.47 7.23
C LEU A 98 6.07 0.60 6.20
N VAL A 99 5.76 0.19 4.97
CA VAL A 99 5.29 1.10 3.91
C VAL A 99 3.97 1.75 4.32
N ALA A 100 2.96 0.95 4.72
CA ALA A 100 1.67 1.47 5.16
C ALA A 100 1.79 2.41 6.38
N THR A 101 2.71 2.12 7.30
CA THR A 101 2.99 2.99 8.45
C THR A 101 3.58 4.33 8.01
N GLN A 102 4.45 4.31 7.00
CA GLN A 102 5.07 5.53 6.48
C GLN A 102 4.05 6.38 5.70
N GLU A 103 3.26 5.76 4.82
CA GLU A 103 2.16 6.44 4.10
C GLU A 103 1.15 7.10 5.05
N TYR A 104 0.90 6.46 6.20
CA TYR A 104 0.06 7.02 7.25
C TYR A 104 0.68 8.26 7.90
N LEU A 105 1.96 8.19 8.27
CA LEU A 105 2.69 9.33 8.86
C LEU A 105 2.87 10.50 7.87
N ASP A 106 2.97 10.19 6.58
CA ASP A 106 3.09 11.19 5.51
C ASP A 106 1.73 11.77 5.07
N HIS A 107 0.63 11.35 5.71
CA HIS A 107 -0.74 11.77 5.41
C HIS A 107 -1.19 11.51 3.96
N GLU A 108 -0.62 10.49 3.30
CA GLU A 108 -0.95 10.11 1.91
C GLU A 108 -2.14 9.13 1.83
N MET A 109 -2.67 8.69 2.98
CA MET A 109 -3.72 7.68 3.06
C MET A 109 -5.09 8.29 3.34
N TYR A 110 -6.05 8.05 2.43
CA TYR A 110 -7.46 8.32 2.70
C TYR A 110 -8.14 7.11 3.34
N TYR A 111 -8.87 7.34 4.43
CA TYR A 111 -9.65 6.31 5.10
C TYR A 111 -11.07 6.80 5.42
N ARG A 112 -12.01 5.85 5.42
CA ARG A 112 -13.44 6.12 5.64
C ARG A 112 -14.03 5.08 6.58
N ASN A 113 -14.78 5.53 7.57
CA ASN A 113 -15.53 4.66 8.46
C ASN A 113 -17.04 4.77 8.17
N PRO A 114 -17.64 3.79 7.47
CA PRO A 114 -19.05 3.85 7.07
C PRO A 114 -20.00 3.90 8.29
N ALA A 115 -19.59 3.38 9.45
CA ALA A 115 -20.42 3.42 10.65
C ALA A 115 -20.49 4.80 11.30
N LYS A 116 -19.46 5.65 11.13
CA LYS A 116 -19.47 7.04 11.63
C LYS A 116 -20.29 7.93 10.72
N GLU A 117 -20.11 7.80 9.40
CA GLU A 117 -20.85 8.62 8.45
C GLU A 117 -22.35 8.34 8.43
N ASN A 118 -22.77 7.09 8.57
CA ASN A 118 -24.20 6.77 8.66
C ASN A 118 -24.84 7.44 9.88
N LYS A 119 -24.10 7.58 11.00
CA LYS A 119 -24.59 8.28 12.20
C LYS A 119 -24.64 9.79 11.98
N GLU A 120 -23.67 10.36 11.28
CA GLU A 120 -23.66 11.79 10.93
C GLU A 120 -24.81 12.12 9.97
N GLN A 121 -25.06 11.28 8.97
CA GLN A 121 -26.21 11.43 8.06
C GLN A 121 -27.53 11.33 8.80
N GLN A 122 -27.68 10.35 9.70
CA GLN A 122 -28.88 10.21 10.54
C GLN A 122 -29.07 11.40 11.49
N ALA A 123 -27.99 11.98 12.02
CA ALA A 123 -28.05 13.15 12.89
C ALA A 123 -28.43 14.42 12.11
N ILE A 124 -27.92 14.58 10.89
CA ILE A 124 -28.29 15.69 9.98
C ILE A 124 -29.78 15.58 9.60
N GLU A 125 -30.24 14.39 9.22
CA GLU A 125 -31.64 14.13 8.86
C GLU A 125 -32.57 14.37 10.06
N ALA A 126 -32.16 14.01 11.27
CA ALA A 126 -32.91 14.30 12.50
C ALA A 126 -33.02 15.82 12.77
N LEU A 127 -31.92 16.56 12.59
CA LEU A 127 -31.90 18.02 12.76
C LEU A 127 -32.76 18.74 11.71
N GLU A 128 -32.71 18.31 10.46
CA GLU A 128 -33.56 18.85 9.39
C GLU A 128 -35.04 18.64 9.69
N ASN A 129 -35.41 17.45 10.13
CA ASN A 129 -36.79 17.13 10.54
C ASN A 129 -37.26 17.98 11.73
N GLU A 130 -36.39 18.24 12.71
CA GLU A 130 -36.71 19.10 13.85
C GLU A 130 -36.87 20.58 13.45
N VAL A 131 -36.04 21.08 12.52
CA VAL A 131 -36.15 22.45 11.98
C VAL A 131 -37.45 22.62 11.18
N ILE A 132 -37.85 21.62 10.39
CA ILE A 132 -39.11 21.62 9.65
C ILE A 132 -40.30 21.62 10.62
N ALA A 133 -40.23 20.84 11.70
CA ALA A 133 -41.28 20.80 12.72
C ALA A 133 -41.43 22.12 13.49
N LYS A 134 -40.35 22.88 13.71
CA LYS A 134 -40.40 24.22 14.37
C LYS A 134 -40.80 25.37 13.43
N LYS A 135 -40.78 25.16 12.11
CA LYS A 135 -41.19 26.15 11.09
C LYS A 135 -42.66 26.01 10.65
N LYS A 136 -43.37 24.97 11.10
CA LYS A 136 -44.83 24.81 10.96
C LYS A 136 -45.54 25.24 12.24
#